data_AF-A0A8J3BC17-F1
#
_entry.id   AF-A0A8J3BC17-F1
#
_cell.length_a   1.000
_cell.length_b   1.000
_cell.length_c   1.000
_cell.angle_alpha   90.00
_cell.angle_beta   90.00
_cell.angle_gamma   90.00
#
_symmetry.space_group_name_H-M   'P 1'
#
loop_
_entity.id
_entity.type
_entity.pdbx_description
1 polymer ?
#
loop_
_entity_poly.entity_id
_entity_poly.type
_entity_poly.pdbx_seq_one_letter_code
_entity_poly.pdbx_strand_id
1 'polypeptide(L)'
;MSTPLPWISALHTNGRFTCTSSIIAAEWVITAKHCVDQPSLSVRVGSLTRSSGGSTANVAQVVRAPGNNDVALLKLASGVQATYLTVAAQGSLSVGMQERVYGWGYQNSDWTNLAENLRTSSGTVTELDCASDFGDVACIRNDGDTAGGDSGGPMLNSAGDLVAVCSIGNKPTDGSGFGGYNTIVSSAVRSWIQQTAGV
;
A
#
# COMPACT_ATOMS: atom_id res chain seq x y z
N MET A 1 -4.16 -1.57 24.15
CA MET A 1 -2.96 -1.97 23.39
C MET A 1 -3.36 -2.02 21.93
N SER A 2 -2.62 -1.37 21.03
CA SER A 2 -2.88 -1.41 19.59
C SER A 2 -2.61 -2.82 19.05
N THR A 3 -3.52 -3.36 18.25
CA THR A 3 -3.34 -4.66 17.59
C THR A 3 -2.07 -4.63 16.72
N PRO A 4 -1.13 -5.57 16.87
CA PRO A 4 0.07 -5.61 16.04
C PRO A 4 -0.32 -5.88 14.58
N LEU A 5 0.27 -5.12 13.65
CA LEU A 5 0.12 -5.31 12.21
C LEU A 5 1.50 -5.67 11.64
N PRO A 6 1.95 -6.94 11.77
CA PRO A 6 3.33 -7.34 11.44
C PRO A 6 3.69 -7.18 9.97
N TRP A 7 2.69 -7.13 9.09
CA TRP A 7 2.84 -6.99 7.64
C TRP A 7 3.02 -5.55 7.16
N ILE A 8 2.65 -4.55 7.96
CA ILE A 8 2.75 -3.16 7.51
C ILE A 8 4.22 -2.75 7.43
N SER A 9 4.56 -1.98 6.41
CA SER A 9 5.92 -1.48 6.26
C SER A 9 6.00 -0.06 5.73
N ALA A 10 6.95 0.70 6.27
CA ALA A 10 7.23 2.07 5.86
C ALA A 10 8.39 2.07 4.86
N LEU A 11 8.12 2.54 3.64
CA LEU A 11 9.14 2.71 2.60
C LEU A 11 9.88 4.03 2.83
N HIS A 12 11.21 3.94 2.83
CA HIS A 12 12.11 5.06 3.02
C HIS A 12 13.03 5.23 1.83
N THR A 13 13.20 6.48 1.41
CA THR A 13 14.18 6.92 0.42
C THR A 13 15.23 7.76 1.12
N ASN A 14 16.51 7.41 0.99
CA ASN A 14 17.61 8.10 1.69
C ASN A 14 17.34 8.26 3.21
N GLY A 15 16.78 7.21 3.83
CA GLY A 15 16.46 7.20 5.27
C GLY A 15 15.24 8.03 5.68
N ARG A 16 14.51 8.64 4.75
CA ARG A 16 13.29 9.41 5.03
C ARG A 16 12.05 8.68 4.54
N PHE A 17 11.01 8.66 5.36
CA PHE A 17 9.72 8.10 4.98
C PHE A 17 9.22 8.74 3.67
N THR A 18 8.74 7.91 2.75
CA THR A 18 8.22 8.35 1.45
C THR A 18 6.81 7.82 1.23
N CYS A 19 6.62 6.51 1.41
CA CYS A 19 5.36 5.84 1.10
C CYS A 19 5.05 4.74 2.11
N THR A 20 3.79 4.35 2.13
CA THR A 20 3.33 3.14 2.82
C THR A 20 3.55 1.93 1.91
N SER A 21 3.74 0.75 2.50
CA SER A 21 3.97 -0.50 1.79
C SER A 21 3.62 -1.70 2.67
N SER A 22 3.67 -2.92 2.13
CA SER A 22 3.35 -4.14 2.88
C SER A 22 4.25 -5.31 2.53
N ILE A 23 4.67 -6.09 3.51
CA ILE A 23 5.41 -7.34 3.27
C ILE A 23 4.43 -8.48 2.94
N ILE A 24 4.66 -9.14 1.80
CA ILE A 24 3.81 -10.23 1.28
C ILE A 24 4.55 -11.58 1.22
N ALA A 25 5.87 -11.57 1.35
CA ALA A 25 6.69 -12.75 1.60
C ALA A 25 8.01 -12.32 2.28
N ALA A 26 8.81 -13.28 2.75
CA ALA A 26 10.02 -13.02 3.53
C ALA A 26 10.95 -11.94 2.92
N GLU A 27 11.08 -11.91 1.60
CA GLU A 27 11.94 -10.98 0.86
C GLU A 27 11.15 -10.06 -0.08
N TRP A 28 9.82 -10.02 0.00
CA TRP A 28 8.99 -9.29 -0.96
C TRP A 28 8.05 -8.32 -0.27
N VAL A 29 8.20 -7.04 -0.63
CA VAL A 29 7.31 -5.95 -0.23
C VAL A 29 6.56 -5.44 -1.47
N ILE A 30 5.29 -5.12 -1.31
CA ILE A 30 4.45 -4.49 -2.34
C ILE A 30 4.17 -3.03 -1.97
N THR A 31 4.17 -2.16 -2.98
CA THR A 31 3.93 -0.71 -2.86
C THR A 31 3.47 -0.14 -4.22
N ALA A 32 3.34 1.18 -4.32
CA ALA A 32 3.02 1.85 -5.57
C ALA A 32 4.27 2.06 -6.45
N LYS A 33 4.09 2.05 -7.77
CA LYS A 33 5.19 2.19 -8.74
C LYS A 33 5.80 3.60 -8.70
N HIS A 34 5.00 4.65 -8.48
CA HIS A 34 5.53 6.01 -8.37
C HIS A 34 6.38 6.24 -7.09
N CYS A 35 6.30 5.35 -6.10
CA CYS A 35 7.09 5.45 -4.86
C CYS A 35 8.56 5.01 -5.03
N VAL A 36 8.91 4.37 -6.16
CA VAL A 36 10.18 3.62 -6.31
C VAL A 36 11.06 4.16 -7.43
N ASP A 37 10.85 5.41 -7.83
CA ASP A 37 11.62 6.09 -8.87
C ASP A 37 12.94 6.68 -8.37
N GLN A 38 13.15 6.70 -7.05
CA GLN A 38 14.36 7.20 -6.41
C GLN A 38 15.31 6.06 -6.01
N PRO A 39 16.63 6.29 -6.03
CA PRO A 39 17.61 5.31 -5.54
C PRO A 39 17.60 5.23 -3.99
N SER A 40 18.33 4.25 -3.45
CA SER A 40 18.56 4.10 -2.00
C SER A 40 17.28 3.85 -1.19
N LEU A 41 16.54 2.83 -1.60
CA LEU A 41 15.30 2.39 -0.96
C LEU A 41 15.58 1.42 0.19
N SER A 42 14.85 1.60 1.29
CA SER A 42 14.83 0.69 2.44
C SER A 42 13.42 0.62 3.01
N VAL A 43 13.10 -0.47 3.69
CA VAL A 43 11.79 -0.65 4.35
C VAL A 43 11.98 -0.85 5.84
N ARG A 44 11.01 -0.38 6.64
CA ARG A 44 10.82 -0.76 8.04
C ARG A 44 9.54 -1.56 8.15
N VAL A 45 9.64 -2.83 8.53
CA VAL A 45 8.53 -3.79 8.57
C VAL A 45 8.11 -4.08 10.01
N GLY A 46 6.80 -4.23 10.24
CA GLY A 46 6.25 -4.72 11.50
C GLY A 46 6.26 -3.71 12.64
N SER A 47 6.21 -2.41 12.32
CA SER A 47 6.05 -1.33 13.29
C SER A 47 4.85 -0.47 12.95
N LEU A 48 4.08 -0.06 13.96
CA LEU A 48 3.02 0.93 13.81
C LEU A 48 3.56 2.36 13.80
N THR A 49 4.80 2.56 14.23
CA THR A 49 5.49 3.85 14.21
C THR A 49 6.41 3.91 13.00
N ARG A 50 6.22 4.87 12.10
CA ARG A 50 6.95 4.88 10.81
C ARG A 50 8.46 5.09 10.98
N SER A 51 8.89 5.81 12.01
CA SER A 51 10.31 6.17 12.20
C SER A 51 11.11 5.19 13.07
N SER A 52 10.46 4.31 13.85
CA SER A 52 11.13 3.49 14.87
C SER A 52 10.48 2.12 15.06
N GLY A 53 11.17 1.20 15.75
CA GLY A 53 10.70 -0.18 15.99
C GLY A 53 10.72 -1.07 14.74
N GLY A 54 10.26 -2.32 14.86
CA GLY A 54 10.25 -3.27 13.74
C GLY A 54 11.64 -3.63 13.21
N SER A 55 11.68 -4.25 12.03
CA SER A 55 12.91 -4.66 11.35
C SER A 55 13.16 -3.85 10.09
N THR A 56 14.42 -3.51 9.80
CA THR A 56 14.78 -2.74 8.61
C THR A 56 15.56 -3.59 7.61
N ALA A 57 15.27 -3.43 6.33
CA ALA A 57 16.02 -4.06 5.24
C ALA A 57 16.19 -3.11 4.06
N ASN A 58 17.35 -3.18 3.40
CA ASN A 58 17.58 -2.46 2.15
C ASN A 58 16.85 -3.18 1.00
N VAL A 59 16.47 -2.44 -0.02
CA VAL A 59 15.92 -2.99 -1.26
C VAL A 59 17.06 -3.36 -2.20
N ALA A 60 17.11 -4.61 -2.65
CA ALA A 60 18.08 -5.11 -3.61
C ALA A 60 17.58 -4.99 -5.06
N GLN A 61 16.27 -5.08 -5.29
CA GLN A 61 15.69 -5.01 -6.62
C GLN A 61 14.29 -4.40 -6.59
N VAL A 62 13.98 -3.59 -7.61
CA VAL A 62 12.64 -3.08 -7.88
C VAL A 62 12.09 -3.78 -9.12
N VAL A 63 10.89 -4.35 -9.02
CA VAL A 63 10.15 -4.96 -10.14
C VAL A 63 8.83 -4.23 -10.28
N ARG A 64 8.59 -3.61 -11.45
CA ARG A 64 7.39 -2.81 -11.71
C ARG A 64 6.33 -3.66 -12.39
N ALA A 65 5.07 -3.47 -12.03
CA ALA A 65 3.94 -4.15 -12.66
C ALA A 65 3.84 -3.79 -14.16
N PRO A 66 3.27 -4.69 -14.99
CA PRO A 66 3.09 -4.44 -16.41
C PRO A 66 2.08 -3.32 -16.69
N GLY A 67 2.27 -2.62 -17.80
CA GLY A 67 1.37 -1.57 -18.28
C GLY A 67 1.38 -0.32 -17.40
N ASN A 68 0.20 0.29 -17.27
CA ASN A 68 0.00 1.53 -16.52
C ASN A 68 -0.30 1.29 -15.03
N ASN A 69 -0.41 0.04 -14.60
CA ASN A 69 -0.69 -0.32 -13.20
C ASN A 69 0.37 0.28 -12.27
N ASP A 70 -0.09 1.07 -11.30
CA ASP A 70 0.76 1.77 -10.33
C ASP A 70 1.14 0.85 -9.15
N VAL A 71 1.76 -0.28 -9.47
CA VAL A 71 2.16 -1.31 -8.50
C VAL A 71 3.62 -1.69 -8.71
N ALA A 72 4.35 -1.89 -7.62
CA ALA A 72 5.72 -2.38 -7.64
C ALA A 72 5.96 -3.41 -6.53
N LEU A 73 6.84 -4.36 -6.83
CA LEU A 73 7.41 -5.30 -5.90
C LEU A 73 8.86 -4.92 -5.61
N LEU A 74 9.23 -4.97 -4.34
CA LEU A 74 10.56 -4.70 -3.83
C LEU A 74 11.15 -5.99 -3.28
N LYS A 75 12.23 -6.47 -3.91
CA LYS A 75 13.01 -7.56 -3.35
C LYS A 75 13.96 -7.01 -2.30
N LEU A 76 13.89 -7.52 -1.09
CA LEU A 76 14.76 -7.13 0.01
C LEU A 76 16.14 -7.78 -0.12
N ALA A 77 17.19 -7.10 0.34
CA ALA A 77 18.55 -7.62 0.38
C ALA A 77 18.73 -8.73 1.43
N SER A 78 17.84 -8.77 2.42
CA SER A 78 17.77 -9.79 3.45
C SER A 78 16.32 -10.00 3.85
N GLY A 79 15.91 -11.26 4.04
CA GLY A 79 14.57 -11.58 4.50
C GLY A 79 14.23 -10.99 5.87
N VAL A 80 12.98 -10.58 6.04
CA VAL A 80 12.44 -10.09 7.30
C VAL A 80 11.38 -11.06 7.80
N GLN A 81 11.56 -11.57 9.02
CA GLN A 81 10.56 -12.44 9.65
C GLN A 81 9.37 -11.61 10.15
N ALA A 82 8.20 -11.90 9.59
CA ALA A 82 6.91 -11.31 9.97
C ALA A 82 5.78 -12.28 9.62
N THR A 83 4.57 -12.00 10.07
CA THR A 83 3.38 -12.52 9.39
C THR A 83 3.17 -11.67 8.14
N TYR A 84 3.14 -12.31 6.98
CA TYR A 84 2.98 -11.65 5.69
C TYR A 84 1.50 -11.46 5.34
N LEU A 85 1.19 -10.44 4.54
CA LEU A 85 -0.15 -10.31 3.96
C LEU A 85 -0.37 -11.36 2.87
N THR A 86 -1.50 -12.04 2.96
CA THR A 86 -2.01 -12.89 1.87
C THR A 86 -2.52 -11.99 0.75
N VAL A 87 -2.11 -12.27 -0.48
CA VAL A 87 -2.67 -11.63 -1.67
C VAL A 87 -3.97 -12.35 -2.04
N ALA A 88 -5.07 -11.62 -2.08
CA ALA A 88 -6.39 -12.18 -2.34
C ALA A 88 -6.49 -12.87 -3.71
N ALA A 89 -7.53 -13.69 -3.88
CA ALA A 89 -7.78 -14.37 -5.15
C ALA A 89 -8.18 -13.38 -6.25
N GLN A 90 -8.03 -13.79 -7.51
CA GLN A 90 -8.50 -13.00 -8.65
C GLN A 90 -10.00 -12.72 -8.52
N GLY A 91 -10.41 -11.47 -8.79
CA GLY A 91 -11.82 -11.07 -8.73
C GLY A 91 -12.37 -10.86 -7.32
N SER A 92 -11.53 -10.85 -6.28
CA SER A 92 -11.93 -10.57 -4.89
C SER A 92 -12.15 -9.08 -4.59
N LEU A 93 -12.48 -8.25 -5.59
CA LEU A 93 -12.79 -6.82 -5.43
C LEU A 93 -13.95 -6.41 -6.35
N SER A 94 -14.95 -5.72 -5.79
CA SER A 94 -16.25 -5.39 -6.41
C SER A 94 -16.81 -4.11 -5.79
N VAL A 95 -17.59 -3.35 -6.57
CA VAL A 95 -18.36 -2.20 -6.07
C VAL A 95 -19.32 -2.63 -4.97
N GLY A 96 -19.44 -1.80 -3.94
CA GLY A 96 -20.29 -2.02 -2.76
C GLY A 96 -19.61 -2.76 -1.62
N MET A 97 -18.41 -3.32 -1.82
CA MET A 97 -17.68 -3.98 -0.74
C MET A 97 -17.11 -2.97 0.26
N GLN A 98 -17.13 -3.38 1.53
CA GLN A 98 -16.54 -2.63 2.64
C GLN A 98 -15.12 -3.11 2.85
N GLU A 99 -14.17 -2.21 2.70
CA GLU A 99 -12.74 -2.47 2.72
C GLU A 99 -12.08 -1.62 3.81
N ARG A 100 -10.87 -2.02 4.23
CA ARG A 100 -10.07 -1.26 5.19
C ARG A 100 -8.74 -0.85 4.60
N VAL A 101 -8.36 0.40 4.80
CA VAL A 101 -7.12 0.99 4.29
C VAL A 101 -6.21 1.42 5.43
N TYR A 102 -4.90 1.50 5.15
CA TYR A 102 -3.87 1.78 6.13
C TYR A 102 -2.77 2.69 5.56
N GLY A 103 -2.27 3.61 6.37
CA GLY A 103 -1.13 4.44 5.99
C GLY A 103 -0.70 5.48 7.02
N TRP A 104 0.35 6.22 6.65
CA TRP A 104 0.96 7.27 7.46
C TRP A 104 0.92 8.65 6.80
N GLY A 105 -0.10 8.89 5.96
CA GLY A 105 -0.25 10.09 5.16
C GLY A 105 -0.30 11.39 5.97
N TYR A 106 -0.22 12.49 5.23
CA TYR A 106 -0.36 13.84 5.78
C TYR A 106 -1.73 14.03 6.43
N GLN A 107 -1.75 14.66 7.60
CA GLN A 107 -2.99 14.90 8.35
C GLN A 107 -3.52 16.32 8.15
N ASN A 108 -2.69 17.25 7.66
CA ASN A 108 -3.06 18.65 7.51
C ASN A 108 -3.21 19.02 6.03
N SER A 109 -4.16 19.92 5.73
CA SER A 109 -4.48 20.35 4.37
C SER A 109 -3.32 21.06 3.65
N ASP A 110 -2.32 21.56 4.36
CA ASP A 110 -1.10 22.17 3.82
C ASP A 110 0.02 21.17 3.50
N TRP A 111 -0.30 19.86 3.50
CA TRP A 111 0.66 18.77 3.29
C TRP A 111 1.76 18.75 4.36
N THR A 112 1.39 19.09 5.59
CA THR A 112 2.25 18.94 6.77
C THR A 112 1.72 17.85 7.70
N ASN A 113 2.53 17.49 8.71
CA ASN A 113 2.14 16.55 9.76
C ASN A 113 1.84 15.13 9.24
N LEU A 114 2.85 14.49 8.62
CA LEU A 114 2.83 13.04 8.36
C LEU A 114 2.58 12.29 9.67
N ALA A 115 1.58 11.42 9.67
CA ALA A 115 1.24 10.65 10.85
C ALA A 115 2.45 9.83 11.33
N GLU A 116 2.82 9.97 12.60
CA GLU A 116 3.93 9.20 13.17
C GLU A 116 3.52 7.75 13.47
N ASN A 117 2.27 7.58 13.91
CA ASN A 117 1.64 6.29 14.16
C ASN A 117 0.64 5.97 13.04
N LEU A 118 0.54 4.69 12.72
CA LEU A 118 -0.28 4.21 11.61
C LEU A 118 -1.74 4.60 11.81
N ARG A 119 -2.37 5.08 10.74
CA ARG A 119 -3.80 5.38 10.67
C ARG A 119 -4.49 4.30 9.85
N THR A 120 -5.77 4.13 10.11
CA THR A 120 -6.65 3.24 9.36
C THR A 120 -8.00 3.89 9.19
N SER A 121 -8.65 3.56 8.09
CA SER A 121 -10.00 4.01 7.75
C SER A 121 -10.74 2.85 7.07
N SER A 122 -12.06 2.83 7.19
CA SER A 122 -12.92 1.88 6.49
C SER A 122 -13.79 2.61 5.48
N GLY A 123 -14.10 1.97 4.36
CA GLY A 123 -14.87 2.61 3.31
C GLY A 123 -15.47 1.65 2.30
N THR A 124 -16.39 2.18 1.52
CA THR A 124 -17.10 1.43 0.48
C THR A 124 -16.43 1.64 -0.88
N VAL A 125 -16.13 0.55 -1.59
CA VAL A 125 -15.71 0.62 -3.00
C VAL A 125 -16.88 1.14 -3.82
N THR A 126 -16.69 2.28 -4.48
CA THR A 126 -17.72 2.97 -5.26
C THR A 126 -17.61 2.75 -6.76
N GLU A 127 -16.42 2.46 -7.26
CA GLU A 127 -16.15 2.30 -8.68
C GLU A 127 -14.91 1.42 -8.90
N LEU A 128 -14.88 0.70 -10.02
CA LEU A 128 -13.72 -0.02 -10.53
C LEU A 128 -13.40 0.63 -11.89
N ASP A 129 -12.27 1.31 -12.00
CA ASP A 129 -11.81 2.14 -13.13
C ASP A 129 -12.18 3.63 -13.09
N CYS A 130 -12.02 4.25 -11.91
CA CYS A 130 -12.23 5.70 -11.75
C CYS A 130 -11.04 6.57 -12.18
N ALA A 131 -9.90 5.96 -12.54
CA ALA A 131 -8.66 6.65 -12.90
C ALA A 131 -7.81 5.82 -13.86
N SER A 132 -8.34 5.66 -15.09
CA SER A 132 -7.79 4.78 -16.13
C SER A 132 -6.35 5.08 -16.56
N ASP A 133 -5.86 6.31 -16.33
CA ASP A 133 -4.45 6.67 -16.58
C ASP A 133 -3.46 5.83 -15.73
N PHE A 134 -3.90 5.28 -14.60
CA PHE A 134 -3.11 4.41 -13.73
C PHE A 134 -3.47 2.93 -13.89
N GLY A 135 -4.18 2.54 -14.95
CA GLY A 135 -4.68 1.17 -15.11
C GLY A 135 -5.89 0.90 -14.21
N ASP A 136 -5.99 -0.32 -13.67
CA ASP A 136 -7.19 -0.78 -12.98
C ASP A 136 -7.30 -0.18 -11.55
N VAL A 137 -7.90 1.01 -11.42
CA VAL A 137 -8.03 1.71 -10.11
C VAL A 137 -9.43 1.55 -9.52
N ALA A 138 -9.51 0.94 -8.34
CA ALA A 138 -10.71 0.94 -7.51
C ALA A 138 -10.81 2.22 -6.68
N CYS A 139 -11.96 2.88 -6.71
CA CYS A 139 -12.22 4.06 -5.90
C CYS A 139 -13.04 3.73 -4.66
N ILE A 140 -12.60 4.23 -3.52
CA ILE A 140 -13.23 4.03 -2.23
C ILE A 140 -13.71 5.36 -1.64
N ARG A 141 -14.83 5.32 -0.91
CA ARG A 141 -15.29 6.39 -0.02
C ARG A 141 -15.13 5.95 1.43
N ASN A 142 -14.09 6.48 2.03
CA ASN A 142 -13.58 6.21 3.36
C ASN A 142 -14.21 7.12 4.42
N ASP A 143 -14.19 6.68 5.68
CA ASP A 143 -14.51 7.50 6.87
C ASP A 143 -13.33 8.40 7.32
N GLY A 144 -12.29 8.51 6.48
CA GLY A 144 -11.16 9.41 6.59
C GLY A 144 -10.56 9.70 5.22
N ASP A 145 -9.50 10.50 5.15
CA ASP A 145 -8.90 10.88 3.86
C ASP A 145 -7.68 10.02 3.52
N THR A 146 -7.54 9.70 2.24
CA THR A 146 -6.31 9.15 1.66
C THR A 146 -5.46 10.29 1.14
N ALA A 147 -4.19 10.37 1.56
CA ALA A 147 -3.31 11.49 1.26
C ALA A 147 -1.90 11.08 0.85
N GLY A 148 -1.07 12.05 0.47
CA GLY A 148 0.36 11.84 0.23
C GLY A 148 1.02 11.18 1.46
N GLY A 149 1.83 10.16 1.20
CA GLY A 149 2.39 9.27 2.22
C GLY A 149 1.59 7.97 2.43
N ASP A 150 0.30 7.93 2.09
CA ASP A 150 -0.48 6.68 2.06
C ASP A 150 -0.22 5.87 0.79
N SER A 151 0.34 6.48 -0.26
CA SER A 151 0.75 5.81 -1.50
C SER A 151 1.46 4.49 -1.23
N GLY A 152 1.04 3.44 -1.95
CA GLY A 152 1.48 2.05 -1.78
C GLY A 152 0.90 1.32 -0.58
N GLY A 153 0.13 2.00 0.28
CA GLY A 153 -0.54 1.43 1.44
C GLY A 153 -1.63 0.42 1.06
N PRO A 154 -1.86 -0.60 1.90
CA PRO A 154 -2.75 -1.71 1.56
C PRO A 154 -4.22 -1.36 1.72
N MET A 155 -5.05 -1.87 0.81
CA MET A 155 -6.49 -2.08 0.96
C MET A 155 -6.74 -3.55 1.23
N LEU A 156 -7.41 -3.85 2.35
CA LEU A 156 -7.71 -5.21 2.79
C LEU A 156 -9.22 -5.47 2.80
N ASN A 157 -9.59 -6.65 2.31
CA ASN A 157 -10.97 -7.13 2.35
C ASN A 157 -11.38 -7.61 3.75
N SER A 158 -12.64 -8.03 3.86
CA SER A 158 -13.21 -8.52 5.13
C SER A 158 -12.52 -9.77 5.68
N ALA A 159 -11.83 -10.55 4.85
CA ALA A 159 -11.00 -11.68 5.28
C ALA A 159 -9.60 -11.26 5.77
N GLY A 160 -9.21 -9.99 5.54
CA GLY A 160 -7.89 -9.46 5.85
C GLY A 160 -6.86 -9.67 4.73
N ASP A 161 -7.29 -10.07 3.54
CA ASP A 161 -6.42 -10.29 2.39
C ASP A 161 -6.23 -9.00 1.59
N LEU A 162 -5.04 -8.83 1.01
CA LEU A 162 -4.67 -7.67 0.20
C LEU A 162 -5.35 -7.73 -1.17
N VAL A 163 -6.12 -6.71 -1.49
CA VAL A 163 -6.86 -6.58 -2.76
C VAL A 163 -6.36 -5.46 -3.67
N ALA A 164 -5.79 -4.40 -3.10
CA ALA A 164 -5.29 -3.25 -3.85
C ALA A 164 -4.24 -2.46 -3.06
N VAL A 165 -3.49 -1.57 -3.74
CA VAL A 165 -2.53 -0.64 -3.11
C VAL A 165 -2.85 0.81 -3.47
N CYS A 166 -2.68 1.73 -2.52
CA CYS A 166 -3.00 3.14 -2.71
C CYS A 166 -2.19 3.75 -3.85
N SER A 167 -2.86 4.40 -4.80
CA SER A 167 -2.23 5.07 -5.94
C SER A 167 -2.55 6.57 -5.94
N ILE A 168 -3.77 6.94 -5.58
CA ILE A 168 -4.29 8.31 -5.66
C ILE A 168 -4.93 8.68 -4.34
N GLY A 169 -4.58 9.85 -3.81
CA GLY A 169 -5.21 10.46 -2.66
C GLY A 169 -5.53 11.92 -2.94
N ASN A 170 -6.47 12.47 -2.18
CA ASN A 170 -6.83 13.87 -2.24
C ASN A 170 -6.07 14.69 -1.18
N LYS A 171 -6.37 15.99 -1.15
CA LYS A 171 -5.89 16.88 -0.10
C LYS A 171 -6.45 16.42 1.25
N PRO A 172 -5.62 16.23 2.29
CA PRO A 172 -6.11 15.92 3.62
C PRO A 172 -7.17 16.93 4.08
N THR A 173 -8.16 16.47 4.81
CA THR A 173 -9.26 17.26 5.39
C THR A 173 -10.15 17.96 4.37
N ASP A 174 -10.13 17.54 3.10
CA ASP A 174 -11.10 18.01 2.11
C ASP A 174 -12.51 17.45 2.35
N GLY A 175 -12.62 16.44 3.21
CA GLY A 175 -13.88 15.82 3.61
C GLY A 175 -14.52 14.96 2.53
N SER A 176 -13.80 14.67 1.45
CA SER A 176 -14.29 13.85 0.35
C SER A 176 -14.28 12.36 0.68
N GLY A 177 -13.41 11.94 1.61
CA GLY A 177 -13.16 10.53 1.93
C GLY A 177 -12.65 9.73 0.72
N PHE A 178 -12.19 10.39 -0.33
CA PHE A 178 -11.80 9.73 -1.57
C PHE A 178 -10.42 9.07 -1.45
N GLY A 179 -10.30 7.87 -2.01
CA GLY A 179 -9.01 7.25 -2.31
C GLY A 179 -9.11 6.37 -3.56
N GLY A 180 -8.05 6.38 -4.37
CA GLY A 180 -7.90 5.52 -5.54
C GLY A 180 -6.80 4.47 -5.29
N TYR A 181 -7.15 3.20 -5.46
CA TYR A 181 -6.28 2.07 -5.17
C TYR A 181 -6.13 1.18 -6.41
N ASN A 182 -4.89 0.95 -6.84
CA ASN A 182 -4.60 0.08 -7.96
C ASN A 182 -4.87 -1.37 -7.56
N THR A 183 -5.80 -2.04 -8.25
CA THR A 183 -6.16 -3.42 -7.94
C THR A 183 -5.00 -4.36 -8.24
N ILE A 184 -4.75 -5.28 -7.32
CA ILE A 184 -3.77 -6.34 -7.51
C ILE A 184 -4.42 -7.70 -7.77
N VAL A 185 -5.75 -7.73 -7.82
CA VAL A 185 -6.58 -8.92 -8.04
C VAL A 185 -7.17 -8.99 -9.45
N SER A 186 -6.74 -8.12 -10.38
CA SER A 186 -6.92 -8.35 -11.81
C SER A 186 -6.05 -9.52 -12.26
N SER A 187 -6.46 -10.24 -13.32
CA SER A 187 -5.73 -11.41 -13.80
C SER A 187 -4.27 -11.10 -14.11
N ALA A 188 -4.01 -9.98 -14.80
CA ALA A 188 -2.67 -9.56 -15.21
C ALA A 188 -1.76 -9.27 -14.01
N VAL A 189 -2.20 -8.45 -13.06
CA VAL A 189 -1.37 -8.05 -11.90
C VAL A 189 -1.22 -9.22 -10.93
N ARG A 190 -2.29 -9.99 -10.68
CA ARG A 190 -2.25 -11.13 -9.76
C ARG A 190 -1.29 -12.22 -10.23
N SER A 191 -1.34 -12.57 -11.52
CA SER A 191 -0.42 -13.54 -12.12
C SER A 191 1.03 -13.04 -12.11
N TRP A 192 1.24 -11.74 -12.34
CA TRP A 192 2.57 -11.14 -12.25
C TRP A 192 3.16 -11.22 -10.83
N ILE A 193 2.34 -10.97 -9.79
CA ILE A 193 2.76 -11.13 -8.38
C ILE A 193 3.14 -12.59 -8.10
N GLN A 194 2.31 -13.54 -8.52
CA GLN A 194 2.57 -14.98 -8.39
C GLN A 194 3.90 -15.39 -9.02
N GLN A 195 4.16 -14.96 -10.26
CA GLN A 195 5.39 -15.30 -10.99
C GLN A 195 6.63 -14.64 -10.39
N THR A 196 6.49 -13.45 -9.79
CA THR A 196 7.61 -12.66 -9.28
C THR A 196 7.96 -13.01 -7.84
N ALA A 197 6.95 -13.07 -6.97
CA ALA A 197 7.09 -13.21 -5.52
C ALA A 197 6.67 -14.59 -4.97
N GLY A 198 6.02 -15.43 -5.78
CA GLY A 198 5.60 -16.78 -5.39
C GLY A 198 4.37 -16.84 -4.49
N VAL A 199 3.59 -15.75 -4.40
CA VAL A 199 2.39 -15.62 -3.56
C VAL A 199 1.16 -15.21 -4.33
#